data_AF-A0AAD3MJL7-F1
#
_entry.id   AF-A0AAD3MJL7-F1
#
_cell.length_a   1.000
_cell.length_b   1.000
_cell.length_c   1.000
_cell.angle_alpha   90.00
_cell.angle_beta   90.00
_cell.angle_gamma   90.00
#
_symmetry.space_group_name_H-M   'P 1'
#
loop_
_entity.id
_entity.type
_entity.pdbx_description
1 polymer ?
#
loop_
_entity_poly.entity_id
_entity_poly.type
_entity_poly.pdbx_seq_one_letter_code
_entity_poly.pdbx_strand_id
1 'polypeptide(L)'
;MAELTGIKWRCYSFRSGGEYGPVISAPAQDDPVLRSFMRCVQANLLCVWRRKIKPDAKELWIFWWGEEPNLSDVIHHELEVAEEGLWECGLSYECRTLLFKAIHNLLERCLMDKGFVRIGKWFFKPHEPEEKSLGNSWLMV
;
A
#
# COMPACT_ATOMS: atom_id res chain seq x y z
N MET A 1 -4.19 3.07 25.00
CA MET A 1 -4.89 3.01 23.71
C MET A 1 -4.08 3.84 22.74
N ALA A 2 -3.73 3.32 21.56
CA ALA A 2 -3.13 4.17 20.54
C ALA A 2 -4.21 5.15 20.08
N GLU A 3 -4.08 6.42 20.46
CA GLU A 3 -4.96 7.47 19.99
C GLU A 3 -4.65 7.67 18.50
N LEU A 4 -5.58 7.29 17.64
CA LEU A 4 -5.49 7.48 16.17
C LEU A 4 -5.73 8.95 15.77
N THR A 5 -5.68 9.86 16.74
CA THR A 5 -5.88 11.30 16.55
C THR A 5 -4.73 11.86 15.71
N GLY A 6 -5.06 12.70 14.73
CA GLY A 6 -4.09 13.30 13.82
C GLY A 6 -3.76 12.52 12.53
N ILE A 7 -4.39 11.37 12.25
CA ILE A 7 -4.26 10.74 10.93
C ILE A 7 -4.89 11.68 9.87
N LYS A 8 -4.09 11.99 8.85
CA LYS A 8 -4.48 12.74 7.66
C LYS A 8 -4.60 11.78 6.49
N TRP A 9 -5.45 12.11 5.54
CA TRP A 9 -5.58 11.32 4.33
C TRP A 9 -5.89 12.18 3.12
N ARG A 10 -5.51 11.66 1.95
CA ARG A 10 -5.79 12.27 0.66
C ARG A 10 -6.11 11.19 -0.36
N CYS A 11 -7.17 11.42 -1.10
CA CYS A 11 -7.65 10.61 -2.20
C CYS A 11 -7.27 11.30 -3.52
N TYR A 12 -6.61 10.56 -4.38
CA TYR A 12 -6.26 10.96 -5.73
C TYR A 12 -7.08 10.16 -6.74
N SER A 13 -7.59 10.84 -7.75
CA SER A 13 -8.26 10.21 -8.89
C SER A 13 -7.71 10.77 -10.19
N PHE A 14 -7.88 10.02 -11.27
CA PHE A 14 -7.49 10.50 -12.60
C PHE A 14 -8.47 11.58 -13.08
N ARG A 15 -7.94 12.70 -13.59
CA ARG A 15 -8.75 13.76 -14.19
C ARG A 15 -9.44 13.22 -15.45
N SER A 16 -10.69 12.80 -15.33
CA SER A 16 -11.49 12.34 -16.47
C SER A 16 -11.91 13.56 -17.31
N GLY A 17 -11.04 13.99 -18.23
CA GLY A 17 -11.39 14.98 -19.23
C GLY A 17 -12.25 14.35 -20.34
N GLY A 18 -13.57 14.28 -20.11
CA GLY A 18 -14.55 13.96 -21.16
C GLY A 18 -14.68 12.47 -21.53
N GLU A 19 -15.90 11.96 -21.34
CA GLU A 19 -16.60 10.77 -21.92
C GLU A 19 -15.90 9.40 -22.12
N TYR A 20 -14.60 9.25 -22.04
CA TYR A 20 -13.95 7.94 -22.16
C TYR A 20 -12.79 7.86 -21.17
N GLY A 21 -13.06 7.19 -20.03
CA GLY A 21 -12.00 6.76 -19.12
C GLY A 21 -10.99 5.87 -19.86
N PRO A 22 -9.75 5.71 -19.33
CA PRO A 22 -8.71 4.95 -20.00
C PRO A 22 -9.22 3.57 -20.39
N VAL A 23 -9.15 3.29 -21.69
CA VAL A 23 -9.57 2.05 -22.33
C VAL A 23 -9.03 0.88 -21.50
N ILE A 24 -9.91 -0.10 -21.28
CA ILE A 24 -9.89 -1.19 -20.29
C ILE A 24 -8.72 -2.20 -20.50
N SER A 25 -7.63 -1.79 -21.15
CA SER A 25 -6.57 -2.68 -21.63
C SER A 25 -5.17 -2.05 -21.64
N ALA A 26 -5.00 -0.81 -21.16
CA ALA A 26 -3.65 -0.27 -20.99
C ALA A 26 -2.88 -1.11 -19.94
N PRO A 27 -1.64 -1.57 -20.23
CA PRO A 27 -0.78 -2.25 -19.27
C PRO A 27 -0.78 -1.53 -17.92
N ALA A 28 -0.64 -2.25 -16.79
CA ALA A 28 -0.61 -1.63 -15.45
C ALA A 28 0.46 -0.53 -15.29
N GLN A 29 1.46 -0.51 -16.17
CA GLN A 29 2.49 0.52 -16.26
C GLN A 29 1.98 1.86 -16.79
N ASP A 30 0.89 1.85 -17.56
CA ASP A 30 0.27 3.02 -18.19
C ASP A 30 -0.92 3.57 -17.38
N ASP A 31 -1.31 2.90 -16.31
CA ASP A 31 -2.34 3.40 -15.39
C ASP A 31 -1.72 4.34 -14.35
N PRO A 32 -2.09 5.63 -14.32
CA PRO A 32 -1.46 6.60 -13.43
C PRO A 32 -1.73 6.32 -11.95
N VAL A 33 -2.87 5.70 -11.61
CA VAL A 33 -3.20 5.29 -10.23
C VAL A 33 -2.31 4.13 -9.79
N LEU A 34 -2.17 3.10 -10.62
CA LEU A 34 -1.34 1.94 -10.29
C LEU A 34 0.15 2.29 -10.27
N ARG A 35 0.61 3.12 -11.20
CA ARG A 35 1.99 3.64 -11.23
C ARG A 35 2.31 4.42 -9.95
N SER A 36 1.43 5.33 -9.56
CA SER A 36 1.60 6.11 -8.33
C SER A 36 1.55 5.21 -7.09
N PHE A 37 0.63 4.22 -7.06
CA PHE A 37 0.57 3.24 -5.98
C PHE A 37 1.89 2.45 -5.82
N MET A 38 2.49 1.99 -6.92
CA MET A 38 3.79 1.31 -6.86
C MET A 38 4.89 2.21 -6.30
N ARG A 39 4.93 3.48 -6.69
CA ARG A 39 5.88 4.46 -6.12
C ARG A 39 5.62 4.72 -4.64
N CYS A 40 4.36 4.82 -4.22
CA CYS A 40 4.00 4.94 -2.81
C CYS A 40 4.49 3.74 -2.00
N VAL A 41 4.37 2.53 -2.54
CA VAL A 41 4.88 1.29 -1.93
C VAL A 41 6.39 1.36 -1.74
N GLN A 42 7.13 1.77 -2.76
CA GLN A 42 8.59 1.91 -2.72
C GLN A 42 9.06 2.99 -1.73
N ALA A 43 8.31 4.09 -1.62
CA ALA A 43 8.55 5.15 -0.65
C ALA A 43 8.06 4.81 0.78
N ASN A 44 7.63 3.57 1.02
CA ASN A 44 7.09 3.09 2.29
C ASN A 44 5.92 3.94 2.83
N LEU A 45 5.11 4.49 1.93
CA LEU A 45 3.91 5.24 2.30
C LEU A 45 2.77 4.29 2.68
N LEU A 46 1.93 4.75 3.60
CA LEU A 46 0.70 4.07 3.98
C LEU A 46 -0.37 4.36 2.92
N CYS A 47 -0.49 3.48 1.94
CA CYS A 47 -1.34 3.71 0.77
C CYS A 47 -2.17 2.49 0.37
N VAL A 48 -3.26 2.75 -0.34
CA VAL A 48 -4.13 1.72 -0.92
C VAL A 48 -4.79 2.25 -2.18
N TRP A 49 -4.99 1.39 -3.17
CA TRP A 49 -5.82 1.70 -4.31
C TRP A 49 -7.13 0.89 -4.29
N ARG A 50 -8.13 1.41 -4.97
CA ARG A 50 -9.40 0.72 -5.23
C ARG A 50 -9.97 1.11 -6.58
N ARG A 51 -10.88 0.27 -7.07
CA ARG A 51 -11.73 0.56 -8.22
C ARG A 51 -13.18 0.67 -7.75
N LYS A 52 -13.81 1.82 -7.99
CA LYS A 52 -15.25 2.00 -7.81
C LYS A 52 -15.99 1.40 -9.00
N ILE A 53 -17.14 0.78 -8.76
CA ILE A 53 -17.95 0.16 -9.81
C ILE A 53 -18.73 1.23 -10.59
N LYS A 54 -19.18 2.30 -9.90
CA LYS A 54 -19.91 3.43 -10.49
C LYS A 54 -19.59 4.75 -9.75
N PRO A 55 -19.12 5.80 -10.44
CA PRO A 55 -18.51 5.74 -11.77
C PRO A 55 -17.32 4.76 -11.77
N ASP A 56 -17.02 4.13 -12.92
CA ASP A 56 -15.83 3.27 -13.04
C ASP A 56 -14.59 4.14 -12.94
N ALA A 57 -14.03 4.20 -11.74
CA ALA A 57 -12.95 5.09 -11.39
C ALA A 57 -11.97 4.36 -10.48
N LYS A 58 -10.68 4.56 -10.74
CA LYS A 58 -9.61 4.12 -9.85
C LYS A 58 -9.24 5.28 -8.94
N GLU A 59 -9.04 4.96 -7.67
CA GLU A 59 -8.67 5.93 -6.66
C GLU A 59 -7.45 5.43 -5.89
N LEU A 60 -6.52 6.34 -5.63
CA LEU A 60 -5.37 6.13 -4.75
C LEU A 60 -5.58 6.90 -3.45
N TRP A 61 -5.56 6.19 -2.34
CA TRP A 61 -5.69 6.74 -1.01
C TRP A 61 -4.34 6.66 -0.30
N ILE A 62 -3.93 7.79 0.29
CA ILE A 62 -2.69 7.91 1.05
C ILE A 62 -3.05 8.41 2.43
N PHE A 63 -2.47 7.79 3.44
CA PHE A 63 -2.66 8.10 4.84
C PHE A 63 -1.31 8.45 5.46
N TRP A 64 -1.28 9.40 6.38
CA TRP A 64 -0.08 9.74 7.13
C TRP A 64 -0.44 10.34 8.49
N TRP A 65 0.55 10.45 9.35
CA TRP A 65 0.44 11.11 10.64
C TRP A 65 1.57 12.12 10.80
N GLY A 66 1.29 13.29 11.39
CA GLY A 66 2.24 14.38 11.52
C GLY A 66 2.36 15.22 10.25
N GLU A 67 3.60 15.43 9.80
CA GLU A 67 3.93 16.22 8.61
C GLU A 67 3.56 15.52 7.30
N GLU A 68 3.24 16.31 6.28
CA GLU A 68 2.92 15.76 4.97
C GLU A 68 4.17 15.14 4.31
N PRO A 69 4.09 13.89 3.82
CA PRO A 69 5.19 13.29 3.07
C PRO A 69 5.39 13.99 1.73
N ASN A 70 6.60 13.94 1.17
CA ASN A 70 6.83 14.46 -0.18
C ASN A 70 6.12 13.57 -1.22
N LEU A 71 5.03 14.08 -1.80
CA LEU A 71 4.22 13.38 -2.79
C LEU A 71 4.55 13.77 -4.24
N SER A 72 5.38 14.80 -4.45
CA SER A 72 5.60 15.42 -5.77
C SER A 72 6.17 14.45 -6.80
N ASP A 73 7.13 13.61 -6.40
CA ASP A 73 7.78 12.63 -7.29
C ASP A 73 7.05 11.27 -7.32
N VAL A 74 6.15 11.07 -6.35
CA VAL A 74 5.44 9.81 -6.12
C VAL A 74 4.15 9.76 -6.94
N ILE A 75 3.42 10.88 -6.98
CA ILE A 75 2.11 10.97 -7.61
C ILE A 75 2.25 11.40 -9.06
N HIS A 76 1.60 10.67 -9.96
CA HIS A 76 1.57 11.02 -11.38
C HIS A 76 0.89 12.37 -11.58
N HIS A 77 1.46 13.21 -12.45
CA HIS A 77 0.98 14.58 -12.71
C HIS A 77 -0.47 14.66 -13.25
N GLU A 78 -1.01 13.56 -13.77
CA GLU A 78 -2.39 13.46 -14.26
C GLU A 78 -3.40 13.10 -13.15
N LEU A 79 -2.93 12.80 -11.95
CA LEU A 79 -3.80 12.58 -10.79
C LEU A 79 -4.09 13.89 -10.09
N GLU A 80 -5.35 14.08 -9.74
CA GLU A 80 -5.83 15.24 -9.00
C GLU A 80 -6.34 14.82 -7.62
N VAL A 81 -6.29 15.74 -6.67
CA VAL A 81 -6.87 15.53 -5.34
C VAL A 81 -8.38 15.54 -5.47
N ALA A 82 -8.99 14.38 -5.28
CA ALA A 82 -10.44 14.21 -5.31
C ALA A 82 -11.06 14.60 -3.97
N GLU A 83 -10.41 14.24 -2.87
CA GLU A 83 -10.88 14.45 -1.51
C GLU A 83 -9.70 14.40 -0.53
N GLU A 84 -9.77 15.15 0.56
CA GLU A 84 -8.80 15.07 1.65
C GLU A 84 -9.48 15.35 2.99
N GLY A 85 -8.87 14.87 4.07
CA GLY A 85 -9.45 15.04 5.38
C GLY A 85 -8.58 14.64 6.55
N LEU A 86 -9.11 14.92 7.74
CA LEU A 86 -8.52 14.65 9.04
C LEU A 86 -9.38 13.61 9.78
N TRP A 87 -8.74 12.71 10.53
CA TRP A 87 -9.40 11.73 11.38
C TRP A 87 -10.32 12.36 12.42
N GLU A 88 -9.98 13.56 12.91
CA GLU A 88 -10.68 14.25 14.01
C GLU A 88 -12.12 14.65 13.69
N CYS A 89 -12.50 14.72 12.41
CA CYS A 89 -13.88 14.98 11.99
C CYS A 89 -14.77 13.72 11.99
N GLY A 90 -14.23 12.56 12.39
CA GLY A 90 -14.91 11.26 12.33
C GLY A 90 -14.79 10.63 10.93
N LEU A 91 -14.11 9.50 10.84
CA LEU A 91 -13.98 8.79 9.56
C LEU A 91 -15.28 8.07 9.17
N SER A 92 -15.67 8.22 7.91
CA SER A 92 -16.66 7.35 7.28
C SER A 92 -16.24 5.87 7.42
N TYR A 93 -17.22 4.96 7.42
CA TYR A 93 -16.93 3.51 7.43
C TYR A 93 -16.03 3.09 6.26
N GLU A 94 -16.22 3.76 5.12
CA GLU A 94 -15.43 3.58 3.91
C GLU A 94 -13.96 3.97 4.12
N CYS A 95 -13.69 5.16 4.65
CA CYS A 95 -12.33 5.62 4.93
C CYS A 95 -11.64 4.73 5.98
N ARG A 96 -12.36 4.31 7.03
CA ARG A 96 -11.84 3.34 8.02
C ARG A 96 -11.42 2.03 7.36
N THR A 97 -12.28 1.45 6.52
CA THR A 97 -12.00 0.20 5.80
C THR A 97 -10.75 0.33 4.92
N LEU A 98 -10.57 1.46 4.26
CA LEU A 98 -9.40 1.73 3.43
C LEU A 98 -8.12 1.93 4.25
N LEU A 99 -8.19 2.63 5.38
CA LEU A 99 -7.05 2.75 6.29
C LEU A 99 -6.62 1.37 6.78
N PHE A 100 -7.55 0.54 7.24
CA PHE A 100 -7.23 -0.83 7.65
C PHE A 100 -6.58 -1.61 6.51
N LYS A 101 -7.11 -1.51 5.28
CA LYS A 101 -6.50 -2.15 4.11
C LYS A 101 -5.07 -1.64 3.84
N ALA A 102 -4.81 -0.34 3.96
CA ALA A 102 -3.47 0.22 3.81
C ALA A 102 -2.51 -0.29 4.90
N ILE A 103 -2.97 -0.37 6.15
CA ILE A 103 -2.19 -0.92 7.26
C ILE A 103 -1.89 -2.40 7.03
N HIS A 104 -2.87 -3.18 6.58
CA HIS A 104 -2.69 -4.58 6.23
C HIS A 104 -1.68 -4.75 5.10
N ASN A 105 -1.74 -3.93 4.05
CA ASN A 105 -0.75 -3.95 2.97
C ASN A 105 0.67 -3.67 3.49
N LEU A 106 0.82 -2.68 4.37
CA LEU A 106 2.12 -2.35 4.97
C LEU A 106 2.65 -3.51 5.81
N LEU A 107 1.81 -4.07 6.69
CA LEU A 107 2.17 -5.20 7.55
C LEU A 107 2.56 -6.43 6.73
N GLU A 108 1.79 -6.77 5.70
CA GLU A 108 2.09 -7.89 4.81
C GLU A 108 3.45 -7.74 4.15
N ARG A 109 3.76 -6.56 3.60
CA ARG A 109 5.09 -6.26 3.03
C ARG A 109 6.20 -6.39 4.08
N CYS A 110 6.03 -5.77 5.24
CA CYS A 110 7.02 -5.83 6.32
C CYS A 110 7.27 -7.26 6.84
N LEU A 111 6.24 -8.11 6.83
CA LEU A 111 6.36 -9.51 7.21
C LEU A 111 7.07 -10.32 6.11
N MET A 112 6.71 -10.13 4.85
CA MET A 112 7.35 -10.79 3.71
C MET A 112 8.83 -10.43 3.61
N ASP A 113 9.21 -9.16 3.80
CA ASP A 113 10.61 -8.71 3.85
C ASP A 113 11.42 -9.40 4.97
N LYS A 114 10.74 -9.81 6.06
CA LYS A 114 11.34 -10.55 7.18
C LYS A 114 11.32 -12.08 6.99
N GLY A 115 10.97 -12.55 5.79
CA GLY A 115 10.91 -13.97 5.44
C GLY A 115 9.66 -14.70 5.94
N PHE A 116 8.60 -13.98 6.33
CA PHE A 116 7.33 -14.63 6.64
C PHE A 116 6.59 -15.01 5.35
N VAL A 117 6.01 -16.20 5.35
CA VAL A 117 5.16 -16.73 4.28
C VAL A 117 3.70 -16.61 4.71
N ARG A 118 2.84 -16.16 3.79
CA ARG A 118 1.39 -16.08 4.01
C ARG A 118 0.69 -17.35 3.56
N ILE A 119 -0.08 -17.97 4.47
CA ILE A 119 -0.97 -19.10 4.16
C ILE A 119 -2.38 -18.71 4.61
N GLY A 120 -3.23 -18.35 3.65
CA GLY A 120 -4.58 -17.85 3.91
C GLY A 120 -4.59 -16.53 4.70
N LYS A 121 -5.06 -16.58 5.95
CA LYS A 121 -5.12 -15.43 6.88
C LYS A 121 -3.94 -15.36 7.86
N TRP A 122 -3.01 -16.30 7.77
CA TRP A 122 -1.93 -16.46 8.74
C TRP A 122 -0.57 -16.19 8.10
N PHE A 123 0.36 -15.64 8.89
CA PHE A 123 1.75 -15.43 8.51
C PHE A 123 2.64 -16.36 9.36
N PHE A 124 3.48 -17.14 8.70
CA PHE A 124 4.39 -18.09 9.34
C PHE A 124 5.82 -17.76 8.96
N LYS A 125 6.75 -17.82 9.91
CA LYS A 125 8.18 -17.77 9.62
C LYS A 125 8.68 -19.22 9.46
N PRO A 126 9.13 -19.64 8.26
CA PRO A 126 9.75 -20.95 8.11
C PRO A 126 10.97 -21.03 9.04
N HIS A 127 11.13 -22.14 9.75
CA HIS A 127 12.37 -22.40 10.46
C HIS A 127 13.41 -22.85 9.43
N GLU A 128 14.46 -22.05 9.23
CA GLU A 128 15.63 -22.51 8.48
C GLU A 128 16.31 -23.60 9.31
N PRO A 129 16.48 -24.83 8.80
CA PRO A 129 17.28 -25.82 9.51
C PRO A 129 18.70 -25.26 9.62
N GLU A 130 19.21 -25.09 10.84
CA GLU A 130 20.64 -24.84 11.04
C GLU A 130 21.39 -25.98 10.33
N GLU A 131 22.09 -25.66 9.24
CA GLU A 131 23.10 -26.55 8.70
C GLU A 131 24.17 -26.69 9.78
N LYS A 132 24.04 -27.71 10.62
CA LYS A 132 25.16 -28.21 11.42
C LYS A 132 26.26 -28.54 10.43
N SER A 133 27.31 -27.72 10.41
CA SER A 133 28.56 -28.08 9.76
C SER A 133 29.05 -29.37 10.41
N LEU A 134 28.71 -30.52 9.82
CA LEU A 134 29.40 -31.78 10.05
C LEU A 134 30.79 -31.62 9.43
N GLY A 135 31.64 -30.85 10.11
CA GLY A 135 33.06 -30.85 9.88
C GLY A 135 33.55 -32.24 10.21
N ASN A 136 33.91 -32.98 9.16
CA ASN A 136 34.60 -34.26 9.25
C ASN A 136 35.88 -34.09 10.08
N SER A 137 35.80 -34.39 11.37
CA SER A 137 36.94 -34.50 12.28
C SER A 137 37.02 -35.93 12.83
N TRP A 138 37.22 -36.91 11.94
CA TRP A 138 37.55 -38.30 12.31
C TRP A 138 38.56 -38.94 11.33
N LEU A 139 39.60 -38.19 10.96
CA LEU A 139 40.84 -38.76 10.40
C LEU A 139 42.03 -38.28 11.23
N MET A 140 42.11 -38.76 12.46
CA MET A 140 43.34 -38.98 13.19
C MET A 140 43.09 -40.17 14.11
N VAL A 141 43.48 -41.38 13.68
CA VAL A 141 44.44 -42.29 14.33
C VAL A 141 44.87 -43.32 13.30
#